data_AF-A0A2M9PA31-F1
#
_entry.id   AF-A0A2M9PA31-F1
#
_cell.length_a   1.000
_cell.length_b   1.000
_cell.length_c   1.000
_cell.angle_alpha   90.00
_cell.angle_beta   90.00
_cell.angle_gamma   90.00
#
_symmetry.space_group_name_H-M   'P 1'
#
loop_
_entity.id
_entity.type
_entity.pdbx_description
1 polymer ?
#
loop_
_entity_poly.entity_id
_entity_poly.type
_entity_poly.pdbx_seq_one_letter_code
_entity_poly.pdbx_strand_id
1 'polypeptide(L)'
;MNALRNMLFVAALAGLAAGVVMTLLQFFGTVPLILQAETFEVAAPAHENAPGAAEHAHDPEAWEPADGFQRMGLTAAANLATAIGFGLLLVAASEFAG
;
A
#
# COMPACT_ATOMS: atom_id res chain seq x y z
N MET A 1 23.27 23.31 -10.98
CA MET A 1 22.26 22.42 -11.64
C MET A 1 22.48 20.92 -11.39
N ASN A 2 23.43 20.50 -10.53
CA ASN A 2 23.71 19.07 -10.30
C ASN A 2 23.11 18.52 -8.99
N ALA A 3 22.95 19.36 -7.96
CA ALA A 3 22.47 18.93 -6.64
C ALA A 3 21.04 18.35 -6.68
N LEU A 4 20.07 19.12 -7.20
CA LEU A 4 18.68 18.66 -7.35
C LEU A 4 18.60 17.36 -8.15
N ARG A 5 19.35 17.26 -9.25
CA ARG A 5 19.38 16.05 -10.07
C ARG A 5 19.88 14.85 -9.28
N ASN A 6 20.98 15.00 -8.52
CA ASN A 6 21.50 13.93 -7.69
C ASN A 6 20.53 13.52 -6.58
N MET A 7 19.88 14.48 -5.92
CA MET A 7 18.86 14.21 -4.90
C MET A 7 17.71 13.37 -5.47
N LEU A 8 17.18 13.76 -6.62
CA LEU A 8 16.10 13.03 -7.29
C LEU A 8 16.53 11.60 -7.66
N PHE A 9 17.74 11.42 -8.21
CA PHE A 9 18.23 10.08 -8.58
C PHE A 9 18.48 9.19 -7.37
N VAL A 10 19.09 9.72 -6.31
CA VAL A 10 19.35 8.95 -5.08
C VAL A 10 18.03 8.54 -4.42
N ALA A 11 17.10 9.48 -4.27
CA ALA A 11 15.78 9.21 -3.71
C ALA A 11 15.00 8.18 -4.56
N ALA A 12 15.03 8.31 -5.88
CA ALA A 12 14.34 7.38 -6.78
C ALA A 12 14.95 5.97 -6.72
N LEU A 13 16.28 5.83 -6.74
CA LEU A 13 16.94 4.53 -6.67
C LEU A 13 16.74 3.85 -5.32
N ALA A 14 16.94 4.59 -4.22
CA ALA A 14 16.72 4.07 -2.87
C ALA A 14 15.26 3.71 -2.64
N GLY A 15 14.33 4.58 -3.06
CA GLY A 15 12.90 4.35 -2.98
C GLY A 15 12.44 3.18 -3.83
N LEU A 16 12.98 2.99 -5.04
CA LEU A 16 12.68 1.84 -5.87
C LEU A 16 13.15 0.53 -5.22
N ALA A 17 14.39 0.50 -4.69
CA ALA A 17 14.89 -0.66 -3.97
C ALA A 17 14.03 -1.00 -2.74
N ALA A 18 13.70 0.01 -1.92
CA ALA A 18 12.83 -0.14 -0.77
C ALA A 18 11.42 -0.60 -1.16
N GLY A 19 10.85 -0.06 -2.24
CA GLY A 19 9.52 -0.41 -2.73
C GLY A 19 9.44 -1.84 -3.29
N VAL A 20 10.51 -2.34 -3.93
CA VAL A 20 10.61 -3.76 -4.34
C VAL A 20 10.62 -4.66 -3.11
N VAL A 21 11.47 -4.35 -2.11
CA VAL A 21 11.51 -5.13 -0.86
C VAL A 21 10.15 -5.12 -0.16
N MET A 22 9.52 -3.95 -0.04
CA MET A 22 8.20 -3.79 0.56
C MET A 22 7.13 -4.62 -0.19
N THR A 23 7.18 -4.61 -1.53
CA THR A 23 6.26 -5.40 -2.35
C THR A 23 6.41 -6.90 -2.10
N LEU A 24 7.65 -7.40 -1.98
CA LEU A 24 7.88 -8.81 -1.66
C LEU A 24 7.36 -9.17 -0.26
N LEU A 25 7.64 -8.32 0.74
CA LEU A 25 7.15 -8.52 2.10
C LEU A 25 5.61 -8.52 2.14
N GLN A 26 4.97 -7.61 1.40
CA GLN A 26 3.52 -7.56 1.32
C GLN A 26 2.94 -8.79 0.62
N PHE A 27 3.58 -9.27 -0.45
CA PHE A 27 3.12 -10.43 -1.21
C PHE A 27 3.15 -11.72 -0.37
N PHE A 28 4.20 -11.93 0.42
CA PHE A 28 4.35 -13.14 1.25
C PHE A 28 3.76 -13.00 2.66
N GLY A 29 3.48 -11.79 3.12
CA GLY A 29 2.97 -11.52 4.48
C GLY A 29 1.54 -11.00 4.50
N THR A 30 1.32 -9.79 3.97
CA THR A 30 0.04 -9.08 4.12
C THR A 30 -1.06 -9.61 3.19
N VAL A 31 -0.74 -9.91 1.92
CA VAL A 31 -1.71 -10.42 0.95
C VAL A 31 -2.41 -11.70 1.41
N PRO A 32 -1.72 -12.75 1.92
CA PRO A 32 -2.42 -13.95 2.38
C PRO A 32 -3.35 -13.68 3.58
N LEU A 33 -3.00 -12.74 4.46
CA LEU A 33 -3.87 -12.33 5.56
C LEU A 33 -5.12 -11.60 5.08
N ILE A 34 -4.99 -10.76 4.04
CA ILE A 34 -6.14 -10.08 3.40
C ILE A 34 -7.08 -11.12 2.78
N LEU A 35 -6.56 -12.04 1.97
CA LEU A 35 -7.37 -13.09 1.34
C LEU A 35 -8.06 -13.98 2.38
N GLN A 36 -7.37 -14.28 3.49
CA GLN A 36 -7.99 -15.01 4.59
C GLN A 36 -9.10 -14.20 5.28
N ALA A 37 -8.92 -12.89 5.46
CA ALA A 37 -9.93 -11.99 6.02
C ALA A 37 -11.19 -11.92 5.15
N GLU A 38 -11.04 -11.83 3.83
CA GLU A 38 -12.15 -11.82 2.87
C GLU A 38 -13.05 -13.06 3.00
N THR A 39 -12.49 -14.24 3.31
CA THR A 39 -13.29 -15.45 3.55
C THR A 39 -14.25 -15.33 4.74
N PHE A 40 -13.87 -14.57 5.77
CA PHE A 40 -14.71 -14.34 6.95
C PHE A 40 -15.76 -13.27 6.69
N GLU A 41 -15.47 -12.27 5.87
CA GLU A 41 -16.43 -11.24 5.47
C GLU A 41 -17.56 -11.83 4.62
N VAL A 42 -17.23 -12.68 3.64
CA VAL A 42 -18.22 -13.36 2.79
C VAL A 42 -19.05 -14.39 3.57
N ALA A 43 -18.45 -15.07 4.56
CA ALA A 43 -19.12 -16.09 5.35
C ALA A 43 -19.96 -15.54 6.52
N ALA A 44 -19.77 -14.27 6.90
CA ALA A 44 -20.55 -13.65 7.96
C ALA A 44 -21.96 -13.31 7.43
N PRO A 45 -23.04 -13.90 7.98
CA PRO A 45 -24.36 -13.34 7.76
C PRO A 45 -24.36 -11.92 8.32
N ALA A 46 -25.01 -10.97 7.63
CA ALA A 46 -25.15 -9.58 8.07
C ALA A 46 -25.51 -9.58 9.56
N HIS A 47 -24.57 -9.16 10.41
CA HIS A 47 -24.76 -9.19 11.84
C HIS A 47 -26.02 -8.37 12.17
N GLU A 48 -27.04 -9.01 12.77
CA GLU A 48 -28.11 -8.29 13.45
C GLU A 48 -27.46 -7.50 14.60
N ASN A 49 -27.10 -6.26 14.32
CA ASN A 49 -26.47 -5.38 15.28
C ASN A 49 -27.50 -5.01 16.37
N ALA A 50 -27.03 -4.97 17.62
CA ALA A 50 -27.81 -4.44 18.73
C ALA A 50 -28.29 -3.00 18.40
N PRO A 51 -29.52 -2.62 18.82
CA PRO A 51 -30.09 -1.33 18.46
C PRO A 51 -29.24 -0.17 18.99
N GLY A 52 -28.64 0.61 18.08
CA GLY A 52 -27.87 1.81 18.40
C GLY A 52 -26.41 1.84 17.92
N ALA A 53 -25.89 0.75 17.34
CA ALA A 53 -24.59 0.80 16.66
C ALA A 53 -24.75 1.45 15.27
N ALA A 54 -23.90 2.43 14.95
CA ALA A 54 -23.85 3.00 13.60
C ALA A 54 -23.45 1.88 12.62
N GLU A 55 -24.31 1.61 11.64
CA GLU A 55 -24.04 0.61 10.61
C GLU A 55 -22.89 1.10 9.73
N HIS A 56 -21.74 0.42 9.81
CA HIS A 56 -20.77 0.44 8.73
C HIS A 56 -21.27 -0.53 7.66
N ALA A 57 -22.19 -0.06 6.83
CA ALA A 57 -22.64 -0.81 5.67
C ALA A 57 -21.51 -0.85 4.65
N HIS A 58 -20.98 -2.05 4.38
CA HIS A 58 -20.10 -2.29 3.25
C HIS A 58 -20.95 -2.19 1.99
N ASP A 59 -20.67 -1.21 1.13
CA ASP A 59 -21.31 -1.09 -0.16
C ASP A 59 -20.89 -2.31 -1.01
N PRO A 60 -21.82 -3.23 -1.36
CA PRO A 60 -21.49 -4.41 -2.15
C PRO A 60 -21.03 -4.07 -3.57
N GLU A 61 -21.19 -2.83 -4.01
CA GLU A 61 -20.77 -2.32 -5.31
C GLU A 61 -19.45 -1.52 -5.24
N ALA A 62 -18.81 -1.46 -4.06
CA ALA A 62 -17.52 -0.80 -3.89
C ALA A 62 -16.46 -1.45 -4.80
N TRP A 63 -15.77 -0.63 -5.59
CA TRP A 63 -14.74 -1.12 -6.50
C TRP A 63 -13.55 -1.71 -5.75
N GLU A 64 -13.12 -2.90 -6.16
CA GLU A 64 -11.84 -3.49 -5.76
C GLU A 64 -11.04 -3.98 -6.97
N PRO A 65 -9.70 -4.07 -6.86
CA PRO A 65 -8.89 -4.75 -7.86
C PRO A 65 -9.25 -6.24 -7.97
N ALA A 66 -9.42 -6.75 -9.19
CA ALA A 66 -9.59 -8.18 -9.40
C ALA A 66 -8.32 -8.96 -8.98
N ASP A 67 -8.52 -10.21 -8.56
CA ASP A 67 -7.45 -11.08 -8.11
C ASP A 67 -6.39 -11.39 -9.18
N GLY A 68 -5.24 -11.84 -8.69
CA GLY A 68 -4.10 -12.18 -9.53
C GLY A 68 -3.34 -10.93 -9.98
N PHE A 69 -3.25 -10.73 -11.29
CA PHE A 69 -2.32 -9.75 -11.87
C PHE A 69 -2.71 -8.30 -11.59
N GLN A 70 -4.00 -7.97 -11.58
CA GLN A 70 -4.45 -6.59 -11.34
C GLN A 70 -4.13 -6.16 -9.91
N ARG A 71 -4.56 -6.94 -8.90
CA ARG A 71 -4.23 -6.70 -7.50
C ARG A 71 -2.71 -6.62 -7.29
N MET A 72 -1.95 -7.60 -7.78
CA MET A 72 -0.48 -7.62 -7.63
C MET A 72 0.19 -6.39 -8.26
N GLY A 73 -0.19 -6.03 -9.49
CA GLY A 73 0.38 -4.91 -10.22
C GLY A 73 0.06 -3.56 -9.57
N LEU A 74 -1.19 -3.37 -9.14
CA LEU A 74 -1.59 -2.15 -8.45
C LEU A 74 -0.94 -2.02 -7.07
N THR A 75 -0.82 -3.11 -6.31
CA THR A 75 -0.08 -3.11 -5.03
C THR A 75 1.39 -2.76 -5.24
N ALA A 76 2.06 -3.39 -6.23
CA ALA A 76 3.44 -3.09 -6.53
C ALA A 76 3.64 -1.62 -6.94
N ALA A 77 2.78 -1.11 -7.82
CA ALA A 77 2.82 0.29 -8.25
C ALA A 77 2.62 1.26 -7.06
N ALA A 78 1.64 0.98 -6.19
CA ALA A 78 1.37 1.79 -5.00
C ALA A 78 2.56 1.78 -4.03
N ASN A 79 3.18 0.62 -3.80
CA ASN A 79 4.35 0.50 -2.94
C ASN A 79 5.57 1.24 -3.50
N LEU A 80 5.83 1.11 -4.80
CA LEU A 80 6.93 1.83 -5.46
C LEU A 80 6.73 3.34 -5.38
N ALA A 81 5.53 3.83 -5.71
CA ALA A 81 5.21 5.26 -5.63
C ALA A 81 5.39 5.79 -4.21
N THR A 82 4.87 5.07 -3.22
CA THR A 82 4.99 5.42 -1.79
C THR A 82 6.45 5.44 -1.35
N ALA A 83 7.23 4.40 -1.67
CA ALA A 83 8.63 4.29 -1.26
C ALA A 83 9.53 5.36 -1.90
N ILE A 84 9.29 5.71 -3.18
CA ILE A 84 9.96 6.84 -3.83
C ILE A 84 9.59 8.17 -3.16
N GLY A 85 8.31 8.38 -2.84
CA GLY A 85 7.84 9.55 -2.10
C GLY A 85 8.53 9.69 -0.74
N PHE A 86 8.61 8.61 0.04
CA PHE A 86 9.36 8.61 1.30
C PHE A 86 10.86 8.83 1.09
N GLY A 87 11.46 8.26 0.04
CA GLY A 87 12.86 8.52 -0.31
C GLY A 87 13.13 10.00 -0.54
N LEU A 88 12.22 10.72 -1.21
CA LEU A 88 12.32 12.16 -1.41
C LEU A 88 12.20 12.93 -0.09
N LEU A 89 11.26 12.55 0.78
CA LEU A 89 11.10 13.17 2.10
C LEU A 89 12.35 12.98 2.96
N LEU A 90 12.95 11.78 2.94
CA LEU A 90 14.16 11.48 3.70
C LEU A 90 15.35 12.28 3.18
N VAL A 91 15.57 12.34 1.86
CA VAL A 91 16.64 13.17 1.28
C VAL A 91 16.44 14.63 1.65
N ALA A 92 15.23 15.17 1.54
CA ALA A 92 14.95 16.55 1.95
C ALA A 92 15.26 16.77 3.44
N ALA A 93 14.85 15.85 4.31
CA ALA A 93 15.14 15.93 5.74
C ALA A 93 16.64 15.85 6.04
N SER A 94 17.39 14.99 5.34
CA SER A 94 18.85 14.90 5.46
C SER A 94 19.53 16.21 5.10
N GLU A 95 19.13 16.87 4.01
CA GLU A 95 19.71 18.15 3.60
C GLU A 95 19.45 19.27 4.61
N PHE A 96 18.30 19.26 5.31
CA PHE A 96 18.03 20.20 6.39
C PHE A 96 18.85 19.90 7.66
N ALA A 97 19.28 18.66 7.87
CA ALA A 97 20.04 18.24 9.04
C ALA A 97 21.54 18.55 8.95
N GLY A 98 22.07 18.75 7.74
CA GLY A 98 23.49 19.02 7.46
C GLY A 98 24.26 17.76 7.08
#